data_AF-A0A973AG87-F1
#
_entry.id   AF-A0A973AG87-F1
#
_cell.length_a   1.000
_cell.length_b   1.000
_cell.length_c   1.000
_cell.angle_alpha   90.00
_cell.angle_beta   90.00
_cell.angle_gamma   90.00
#
_symmetry.space_group_name_H-M   'P 1'
#
loop_
_entity.id
_entity.type
_entity.pdbx_description
1 polymer ?
#
loop_
_entity_poly.entity_id
_entity_poly.type
_entity_poly.pdbx_seq_one_letter_code
_entity_poly.pdbx_strand_id
1 'polypeptide(L)' 'MSLSALSTFFVTSAFAQSDTNDEGVSDRFDVITVTAQRREESLLEVPLSVTAFSGELLEALHITDNKDLEVRTPGLQ' A
#
# COMPACT_ATOMS: atom_id res chain seq x y z
N MET A 1 -54.34 20.12 -31.08
CA MET A 1 -53.65 21.01 -30.11
C MET A 1 -53.45 20.19 -28.86
N SER A 2 -52.23 19.67 -28.63
CA SER A 2 -51.27 20.21 -27.65
C SER A 2 -51.59 19.69 -26.24
N LEU A 3 -50.72 19.17 -25.39
CA LEU A 3 -49.29 18.86 -25.34
C LEU A 3 -49.05 18.27 -23.93
N SER A 4 -48.10 17.34 -23.77
CA SER A 4 -47.31 17.01 -22.57
C SER A 4 -47.91 16.95 -21.15
N ALA A 5 -47.55 15.87 -20.43
CA ALA A 5 -46.89 15.93 -19.12
C ALA A 5 -46.30 14.55 -18.80
N LEU A 6 -45.17 14.19 -19.42
CA LEU A 6 -43.83 14.12 -18.80
C LEU A 6 -43.82 13.50 -17.39
N SER A 7 -43.62 12.18 -17.38
CA SER A 7 -43.26 11.34 -16.23
C SER A 7 -42.01 11.89 -15.54
N THR A 8 -42.13 12.19 -14.25
CA THR A 8 -40.96 12.37 -13.35
C THR A 8 -41.04 11.29 -12.28
N PHE A 9 -40.39 10.15 -12.56
CA PHE A 9 -39.96 9.23 -11.51
C PHE A 9 -38.97 9.98 -10.62
N PHE A 10 -39.42 10.43 -9.44
CA PHE A 10 -38.53 10.91 -8.40
C PHE A 10 -37.77 9.70 -7.86
N VAL A 11 -36.54 9.51 -8.34
CA VAL A 11 -35.58 8.61 -7.71
C VAL A 11 -35.16 9.26 -6.39
N THR A 12 -35.59 8.68 -5.27
CA THR A 12 -35.06 9.09 -3.96
C THR A 12 -33.61 8.63 -3.90
N SER A 13 -32.69 9.60 -3.85
CA SER A 13 -31.26 9.38 -3.62
C SER A 13 -31.08 8.53 -2.36
N ALA A 14 -30.42 7.38 -2.50
CA ALA A 14 -29.91 6.63 -1.37
C ALA A 14 -28.76 7.44 -0.77
N PHE A 15 -28.92 7.95 0.45
CA PHE A 15 -27.82 8.48 1.22
C PHE A 15 -26.83 7.32 1.48
N ALA A 16 -25.71 7.34 0.75
CA ALA A 16 -24.55 6.54 1.08
C ALA A 16 -24.11 6.93 2.49
N GLN A 17 -24.25 5.99 3.43
CA GLN A 17 -23.77 6.14 4.79
C GLN A 17 -22.27 6.49 4.71
N SER A 18 -21.95 7.73 5.07
CA SER A 18 -20.60 8.24 5.12
C SER A 18 -19.92 7.54 6.27
N ASP A 19 -19.21 6.46 5.98
CA ASP A 19 -18.24 5.88 6.90
C ASP A 19 -17.04 6.82 6.93
N THR A 20 -17.16 7.89 7.71
CA THR A 20 -16.03 8.76 8.05
C THR A 20 -15.18 8.03 9.07
N ASN A 21 -14.36 7.11 8.58
CA ASN A 21 -13.27 6.52 9.35
C ASN A 21 -12.11 6.12 8.41
N ASP A 22 -11.51 7.13 7.77
CA ASP A 22 -10.36 6.95 6.88
C ASP A 22 -9.21 7.91 7.25
N GLU A 23 -8.95 8.12 8.55
CA GLU A 23 -7.88 9.03 9.01
C GLU A 23 -7.03 8.44 10.14
N GLY A 24 -6.91 7.10 10.26
CA GLY A 24 -6.12 6.51 11.35
C GLY A 24 -5.56 5.11 11.16
N VAL A 25 -5.77 4.47 10.00
CA VAL A 25 -5.29 3.08 9.76
C VAL A 25 -4.01 3.04 8.91
N SER A 26 -3.75 4.10 8.12
CA SER A 26 -2.66 4.14 7.15
C SER A 26 -1.27 4.13 7.80
N ASP A 27 -1.07 4.76 8.96
CA ASP A 27 0.26 4.84 9.61
C ASP A 27 0.70 3.54 10.32
N ARG A 28 -0.19 2.55 10.48
CA ARG A 28 0.15 1.28 11.16
C ARG A 28 0.51 0.15 10.20
N PHE A 29 0.19 0.29 8.92
CA PHE A 29 0.47 -0.71 7.89
C PHE A 29 1.21 -0.05 6.74
N ASP A 30 2.54 0.00 6.85
CA ASP A 30 3.38 0.37 5.71
C ASP A 30 3.36 -0.77 4.70
N VAL A 31 2.73 -0.52 3.54
CA VAL A 31 2.75 -1.44 2.41
C VAL A 31 4.05 -1.23 1.65
N ILE A 32 4.98 -2.17 1.82
CA ILE A 32 6.25 -2.16 1.09
C ILE A 32 6.03 -2.82 -0.28
N THR A 33 6.06 -2.03 -1.35
CA THR A 33 6.03 -2.53 -2.74
C THR A 33 7.43 -2.84 -3.23
N VAL A 34 7.62 -4.02 -3.81
CA VAL A 34 8.91 -4.47 -4.35
C VAL A 34 8.74 -5.00 -5.77
N THR A 35 9.82 -4.94 -6.55
CA THR A 35 9.85 -5.46 -7.93
C THR A 35 10.63 -6.77 -7.99
N ALA A 36 10.14 -7.80 -7.30
CA ALA A 36 10.86 -9.08 -7.18
C ALA A 36 10.73 -9.99 -8.42
N GLN A 37 9.64 -9.86 -9.20
CA GLN A 37 9.36 -10.73 -10.36
C GLN A 37 9.13 -9.94 -11.66
N ARG A 38 9.84 -8.83 -11.84
CA ARG A 38 9.62 -7.87 -12.96
C ARG A 38 8.20 -7.26 -12.98
N ARG A 39 7.48 -7.38 -11.87
CA ARG A 39 6.18 -6.81 -11.59
C ARG A 39 6.21 -6.26 -10.17
N GLU A 40 5.50 -5.16 -9.95
CA GLU A 40 5.29 -4.56 -8.64
C GLU A 40 4.32 -5.41 -7.83
N GLU A 41 4.78 -5.91 -6.68
CA GLU A 41 4.02 -6.76 -5.77
C GLU A 41 4.27 -6.32 -4.32
N SER A 42 3.31 -6.57 -3.43
CA SER A 42 3.51 -6.32 -1.99
C SER A 42 4.53 -7.31 -1.43
N LEU A 43 5.42 -6.86 -0.54
CA LEU A 43 6.40 -7.72 0.11
C LEU A 43 5.78 -8.94 0.80
N LEU A 44 4.52 -8.82 1.27
CA LEU A 44 3.78 -9.92 1.90
C LEU A 44 3.31 -11.01 0.92
N GLU A 45 3.20 -10.68 -0.37
CA GLU A 45 2.68 -11.58 -1.41
C GLU A 45 3.81 -12.27 -2.20
N VAL A 46 5.05 -11.80 -2.08
CA VAL A 46 6.19 -12.37 -2.80
C VAL A 46 6.63 -13.70 -2.16
N PRO A 47 6.71 -14.81 -2.92
CA PRO A 47 7.13 -16.12 -2.42
C PRO A 47 8.67 -16.25 -2.30
N LEU A 48 9.36 -15.17 -1.92
CA LEU A 48 10.81 -15.10 -1.76
C LEU A 48 11.14 -14.42 -0.44
N SER A 49 12.22 -14.85 0.22
CA SER A 49 12.72 -14.19 1.41
C SER A 49 13.34 -12.84 1.03
N VAL A 50 12.69 -11.75 1.44
CA VAL A 50 13.16 -10.37 1.22
C VAL A 50 13.43 -9.71 2.56
N THR A 51 14.60 -9.06 2.69
CA THR A 51 14.94 -8.22 3.85
C THR A 51 14.94 -6.76 3.41
N ALA A 52 14.11 -5.94 4.04
CA ALA A 52 14.04 -4.51 3.77
C ALA A 52 14.70 -3.74 4.92
N PHE A 53 15.60 -2.82 4.57
CA PHE A 53 16.22 -1.89 5.52
C PHE A 53 15.78 -0.47 5.17
N SER A 54 15.32 0.29 6.17
CA SER A 54 15.00 1.71 5.98
C SER A 54 16.28 2.55 5.95
N GLY A 55 16.20 3.75 5.36
CA GLY A 55 17.32 4.68 5.30
C GLY A 55 17.83 5.07 6.68
N GLU A 56 16.94 5.40 7.63
CA GLU A 56 17.36 5.76 8.99
C GLU A 56 18.06 4.60 9.72
N LEU A 57 17.63 3.34 9.47
CA LEU A 57 18.25 2.19 10.10
C LEU A 57 19.69 1.99 9.59
N LEU A 58 19.92 2.16 8.29
CA LEU A 58 21.26 2.06 7.71
C LEU A 58 22.19 3.15 8.27
N GLU A 59 21.68 4.38 8.42
CA GLU A 59 22.42 5.51 9.00
C GLU A 59 22.74 5.29 10.49
N ALA A 60 21.76 4.87 11.29
CA ALA A 60 21.95 4.56 12.71
C ALA A 60 23.01 3.46 12.92
N LEU A 61 23.04 2.47 12.03
CA LEU A 61 23.99 1.36 12.07
C LEU A 61 25.34 1.69 11.40
N HIS A 62 25.50 2.89 10.83
CA HIS A 62 26.69 3.32 10.09
C HIS A 62 27.12 2.32 9.01
N ILE A 63 26.14 1.72 8.32
CA ILE A 63 26.39 0.73 7.27
C ILE A 63 26.91 1.46 6.03
N THR A 64 28.14 1.15 5.61
CA THR A 64 28.80 1.81 4.48
C THR A 64 29.31 0.82 3.43
N ASP A 65 29.44 -0.46 3.78
CA ASP A 65 29.88 -1.53 2.89
C ASP A 65 28.83 -2.65 2.83
N ASN A 66 28.77 -3.36 1.70
CA ASN A 66 27.89 -4.51 1.51
C ASN A 66 28.19 -5.65 2.50
N LYS A 67 29.44 -5.76 2.96
CA LYS A 67 29.84 -6.74 3.99
C LYS A 67 29.11 -6.56 5.31
N ASP A 68 28.71 -5.33 5.64
CA ASP A 68 27.97 -5.05 6.87
C ASP A 68 26.52 -5.58 6.77
N LEU A 69 25.99 -5.67 5.55
CA LEU A 69 24.68 -6.26 5.26
C LEU A 69 24.70 -7.78 5.31
N GLU A 70 25.83 -8.41 4.94
CA GLU A 70 26.02 -9.88 4.99
C GLU A 70 25.85 -10.44 6.41
N VAL A 71 26.34 -9.71 7.42
CA VAL A 71 26.24 -10.12 8.83
C VAL A 71 24.79 -10.13 9.33
N ARG A 72 23.91 -9.32 8.71
CA ARG A 72 22.52 -9.13 9.17
C ARG A 72 21.47 -9.73 8.24
N THR A 73 21.86 -10.19 7.06
CA THR A 73 20.94 -10.75 6.06
C THR A 73 21.18 -12.26 5.94
N PRO A 74 20.24 -13.11 6.38
CA PRO A 74 20.37 -14.55 6.27
C PRO A 74 20.55 -15.01 4.82
N GLY A 75 21.59 -15.81 4.55
CA GLY A 75 21.81 -16.42 3.23
C GLY A 75 22.52 -15.53 2.20
N LEU A 76 23.09 -14.39 2.60
CA LEU A 76 23.87 -13.51 1.73
C LEU A 76 25.33 -13.99 1.54
N GLN A 77 25.56 -15.25 1.16
CA GLN A 77 26.90 -15.80 0.85
C GLN A 77 26.94 -16.47 -0.54
#